data_AF-A0A1Q5A4F6-F1
#
_entry.id   AF-A0A1Q5A4F6-F1
#
_cell.length_a   1.000
_cell.length_b   1.000
_cell.length_c   1.000
_cell.angle_alpha   90.00
_cell.angle_beta   90.00
_cell.angle_gamma   90.00
#
_symmetry.space_group_name_H-M   'P 1'
#
loop_
_entity.id
_entity.type
_entity.pdbx_description
1 polymer ?
#
loop_
_entity_poly.entity_id
_entity_poly.type
_entity_poly.pdbx_seq_one_letter_code
_entity_poly.pdbx_strand_id
1 'polypeptide(L)'
;MRLNGAPTRDPDASPTGADLIVHDDELGKIGHFAYRLHNNLKADGKQAQTTTKAAGTSLTSDGLEMGKALTSASRAWAEQVGTLVDACAHISNHLDYTKASKKKDDEWVGAQVGAM
;
A
#
# COMPACT_ATOMS: atom_id res chain seq x y z
N MET A 1 5.51 -2.52 24.51
CA MET A 1 6.24 -3.46 23.64
C MET A 1 7.68 -2.99 23.55
N ARG A 2 8.63 -3.81 23.98
CA ARG A 2 10.07 -3.53 23.91
C ARG A 2 10.63 -4.27 22.70
N LEU A 3 11.24 -3.55 21.76
CA LEU A 3 11.90 -4.13 20.61
C LEU A 3 13.24 -4.72 21.06
N ASN A 4 13.50 -5.98 20.72
CA ASN A 4 14.78 -6.63 21.02
C ASN A 4 15.91 -5.89 20.28
N GLY A 5 16.94 -5.52 21.04
CA GLY A 5 18.06 -4.72 20.57
C GLY A 5 18.86 -5.44 19.50
N ALA A 6 19.02 -4.79 18.35
CA ALA A 6 20.08 -5.11 17.40
C ALA A 6 21.45 -4.91 18.08
N PRO A 7 22.51 -5.63 17.65
CA PRO A 7 23.85 -5.39 18.15
C PRO A 7 24.21 -3.92 18.00
N THR A 8 24.88 -3.36 19.00
CA THR A 8 25.40 -1.99 18.98
C THR A 8 26.19 -1.76 17.70
N ARG A 9 25.66 -0.89 16.85
CA ARG A 9 26.30 -0.48 15.59
C ARG A 9 27.55 0.32 15.94
N ASP A 10 28.71 -0.14 15.48
CA ASP A 10 29.93 0.64 15.50
C ASP A 10 29.67 1.97 14.77
N PRO A 11 29.95 3.13 15.38
CA PRO A 11 29.69 4.43 14.77
C PRO A 11 30.57 4.69 13.52
N ASP A 12 31.60 3.88 13.27
CA ASP A 12 32.42 3.90 12.05
C ASP A 12 32.02 2.83 11.01
N ALA A 13 31.12 1.89 11.36
CA ALA A 13 30.59 0.93 10.40
C ALA A 13 29.57 1.63 9.48
N SER A 14 30.09 2.13 8.35
CA SER A 14 29.28 2.33 7.16
C SER A 14 28.52 1.03 6.90
N PRO A 15 27.20 1.07 6.68
CA PRO A 15 26.51 -0.13 6.29
C PRO A 15 27.14 -0.53 4.96
N THR A 16 27.90 -1.62 4.92
CA THR A 16 28.21 -2.29 3.66
C THR A 16 26.87 -2.83 3.18
N GLY A 17 26.13 -1.95 2.51
CA GLY A 17 24.79 -2.19 2.06
C GLY A 17 24.84 -3.48 1.26
N ALA A 18 24.01 -4.45 1.63
CA ALA A 18 23.53 -5.37 0.63
C ALA A 18 22.99 -4.48 -0.50
N ASP A 19 23.65 -4.52 -1.65
CA ASP A 19 23.27 -3.73 -2.80
C ASP A 19 21.88 -4.23 -3.19
N LEU A 20 20.85 -3.45 -2.83
CA LEU A 20 19.48 -3.73 -3.24
C LEU A 20 19.40 -3.35 -4.72
N ILE A 21 19.93 -4.23 -5.57
CA ILE A 21 19.79 -4.14 -7.02
C ILE A 21 18.34 -4.47 -7.31
N VAL A 22 17.55 -3.44 -7.62
CA VAL A 22 16.17 -3.59 -8.07
C VAL A 22 16.08 -3.05 -9.49
N HIS A 23 15.53 -3.86 -10.40
CA HIS A 23 15.39 -3.46 -11.79
C HIS A 23 14.16 -2.58 -12.01
N ASP A 24 14.26 -1.62 -12.93
CA ASP A 24 13.16 -0.69 -13.24
C ASP A 24 11.89 -1.43 -13.65
N ASP A 25 12.01 -2.51 -14.44
CA ASP A 25 10.85 -3.29 -14.87
C ASP A 25 10.10 -3.94 -13.70
N GLU A 26 10.82 -4.40 -12.66
CA GLU A 26 10.23 -4.99 -11.45
C GLU A 26 9.47 -3.94 -10.63
N LEU A 27 10.06 -2.75 -10.44
CA LEU A 27 9.35 -1.63 -9.79
C LEU A 27 8.08 -1.25 -10.57
N GLY A 28 8.12 -1.37 -11.90
CA GLY A 28 6.97 -1.05 -12.77
C GLY A 28 5.85 -2.04 -12.63
N LYS A 29 6.20 -3.32 -12.59
CA LYS A 29 5.24 -4.40 -12.34
C LYS A 29 4.59 -4.20 -10.97
N ILE A 30 5.37 -3.93 -9.91
CA ILE A 30 4.84 -3.72 -8.56
C ILE A 30 3.93 -2.48 -8.50
N GLY A 31 4.36 -1.36 -9.07
CA GLY A 31 3.54 -0.13 -9.15
C GLY A 31 2.22 -0.37 -9.88
N HIS A 32 2.27 -1.09 -11.01
CA HIS A 32 1.06 -1.46 -11.77
C HIS A 32 0.13 -2.39 -10.98
N PHE A 33 0.66 -3.38 -10.27
CA PHE A 33 -0.15 -4.25 -9.41
C PHE A 33 -0.82 -3.47 -8.28
N ALA A 34 -0.09 -2.54 -7.64
CA ALA A 34 -0.64 -1.67 -6.62
C ALA A 34 -1.77 -0.79 -7.18
N TYR A 35 -1.57 -0.20 -8.36
CA TYR A 35 -2.60 0.58 -9.05
C TYR A 35 -3.86 -0.24 -9.37
N ARG A 36 -3.69 -1.48 -9.86
CA ARG A 36 -4.82 -2.38 -10.12
C ARG A 36 -5.56 -2.74 -8.84
N LEU A 37 -4.83 -3.07 -7.77
CA LEU A 37 -5.43 -3.41 -6.48
C LEU A 37 -6.18 -2.21 -5.89
N HIS A 38 -5.62 -1.00 -5.99
CA HIS A 38 -6.31 0.24 -5.61
C HIS A 38 -7.68 0.36 -6.30
N ASN A 39 -7.73 0.21 -7.63
CA ASN A 39 -8.97 0.34 -8.39
C ASN A 39 -10.00 -0.74 -8.04
N ASN A 40 -9.56 -2.01 -7.91
CA ASN A 40 -10.44 -3.11 -7.54
C ASN A 40 -11.01 -2.92 -6.13
N LEU A 41 -10.19 -2.54 -5.15
CA LEU A 41 -10.66 -2.25 -3.78
C LEU A 41 -11.63 -1.07 -3.74
N LYS A 42 -11.40 -0.04 -4.56
CA LYS A 42 -12.28 1.13 -4.65
C LYS A 42 -13.63 0.79 -5.28
N ALA A 43 -13.64 -0.06 -6.31
CA ALA A 43 -14.86 -0.50 -6.98
C ALA A 43 -15.65 -1.51 -6.14
N ASP A 44 -14.99 -2.55 -5.66
CA ASP A 44 -15.67 -3.75 -5.17
C ASP A 44 -15.61 -3.87 -3.63
N GLY A 45 -14.61 -3.24 -3.00
CA GLY A 45 -14.37 -3.40 -1.55
C GLY A 45 -15.51 -2.90 -0.67
N LYS A 46 -16.45 -2.11 -1.19
CA LYS A 46 -17.63 -1.63 -0.45
C LYS A 46 -18.96 -2.05 -1.08
N GLN A 47 -18.95 -2.93 -2.09
CA GLN A 47 -20.15 -3.32 -2.84
C GLN A 47 -21.28 -3.83 -1.94
N ALA A 48 -20.96 -4.68 -0.95
CA ALA A 48 -21.93 -5.25 -0.02
C ALA A 48 -22.25 -4.35 1.17
N GLN A 49 -21.69 -3.14 1.28
CA GLN A 49 -21.77 -2.33 2.50
C GLN A 49 -23.22 -1.95 2.83
N THR A 50 -23.98 -1.47 1.85
CA THR A 50 -25.37 -1.02 2.03
C THR A 50 -26.27 -2.18 2.44
N THR A 51 -26.18 -3.30 1.72
CA THR A 51 -27.01 -4.49 1.99
C THR A 51 -26.64 -5.13 3.34
N THR A 52 -25.36 -5.18 3.69
CA THR A 52 -24.90 -5.69 5.00
C THR A 52 -25.38 -4.82 6.16
N LYS A 53 -25.34 -3.49 6.01
CA LYS A 53 -25.89 -2.57 7.03
C LYS A 53 -27.40 -2.73 7.18
N ALA A 54 -28.14 -2.83 6.08
CA ALA A 54 -29.59 -3.04 6.13
C ALA A 54 -29.95 -4.36 6.83
N ALA A 55 -29.23 -5.44 6.52
CA ALA A 55 -29.40 -6.72 7.22
C ALA A 55 -29.06 -6.60 8.71
N GLY A 56 -27.97 -5.92 9.07
CA GLY A 56 -27.61 -5.66 10.47
C GLY A 56 -28.69 -4.90 11.24
N THR A 57 -29.27 -3.86 10.63
CA THR A 57 -30.41 -3.13 11.20
C THR A 57 -31.63 -4.03 11.39
N SER A 58 -32.03 -4.78 10.35
CA SER A 58 -33.19 -5.68 10.42
C SER A 58 -33.03 -6.71 11.53
N LEU A 59 -31.90 -7.40 11.59
CA LEU A 59 -31.61 -8.40 12.63
C LEU A 59 -31.63 -7.80 14.03
N THR A 60 -31.14 -6.56 14.18
CA THR A 60 -31.18 -5.85 15.47
C THR A 60 -32.62 -5.52 15.86
N SER A 61 -33.45 -5.06 14.91
CA SER A 61 -34.88 -4.80 15.12
C SER A 61 -35.66 -6.05 15.50
N ASP A 62 -35.25 -7.22 14.99
CA ASP A 62 -35.81 -8.53 15.35
C ASP A 62 -35.33 -9.04 16.73
N GLY A 63 -34.54 -8.25 17.45
CA GLY A 63 -34.02 -8.60 18.78
C GLY A 63 -32.78 -9.50 18.76
N LEU A 64 -32.16 -9.71 17.59
CA LEU A 64 -30.98 -10.54 17.43
C LEU A 64 -29.70 -9.72 17.62
N GLU A 65 -28.91 -10.02 18.66
CA GLU A 65 -27.63 -9.36 18.93
C GLU A 65 -26.61 -9.47 17.78
N MET A 66 -26.76 -10.51 16.94
CA MET A 66 -25.97 -10.68 15.72
C MET A 66 -26.08 -9.48 14.76
N GLY A 67 -27.19 -8.74 14.77
CA GLY A 67 -27.35 -7.54 13.94
C GLY A 67 -26.37 -6.42 14.28
N LYS A 68 -26.11 -6.19 15.58
CA LYS A 68 -25.11 -5.22 16.05
C LYS A 68 -23.69 -5.66 15.68
N ALA A 69 -23.40 -6.96 15.84
CA ALA A 69 -22.12 -7.54 15.45
C ALA A 69 -21.87 -7.40 13.94
N LEU A 70 -22.87 -7.70 13.11
CA LEU A 70 -22.79 -7.57 11.64
C LEU A 70 -22.56 -6.12 11.21
N THR A 71 -23.27 -5.17 11.82
CA THR A 71 -23.08 -3.73 11.57
C THR A 71 -21.66 -3.29 11.93
N SER A 72 -21.13 -3.78 13.05
CA SER A 72 -19.77 -3.46 13.51
C SER A 72 -18.70 -4.05 12.59
N ALA A 73 -18.88 -5.30 12.14
CA ALA A 73 -18.02 -5.94 11.16
C ALA A 73 -18.02 -5.18 9.82
N SER A 74 -19.20 -4.76 9.34
CA SER A 74 -19.33 -3.95 8.12
C SER A 74 -18.56 -2.62 8.21
N ARG A 75 -18.59 -1.97 9.36
CA ARG A 75 -17.83 -0.73 9.61
C ARG A 75 -16.32 -1.00 9.59
N ALA A 76 -15.86 -1.99 10.36
CA ALA A 76 -14.44 -2.34 10.42
C ALA A 76 -13.91 -2.72 9.02
N TRP A 77 -14.66 -3.51 8.26
CA TRP A 77 -14.31 -3.84 6.88
C TRP A 77 -14.14 -2.59 6.00
N ALA A 78 -15.08 -1.65 6.06
CA ALA A 78 -15.01 -0.42 5.26
C ALA A 78 -13.82 0.47 5.63
N GLU A 79 -13.42 0.49 6.91
CA GLU A 79 -12.22 1.17 7.39
C GLU A 79 -10.95 0.50 6.83
N GLN A 80 -10.83 -0.83 6.93
CA GLN A 80 -9.68 -1.58 6.41
C GLN A 80 -9.54 -1.46 4.88
N VAL A 81 -10.64 -1.56 4.14
CA VAL A 81 -10.63 -1.32 2.69
C VAL A 81 -10.15 0.10 2.38
N GLY A 82 -10.56 1.10 3.15
CA GLY A 82 -10.06 2.47 3.00
C GLY A 82 -8.54 2.56 3.18
N THR A 83 -8.02 1.98 4.26
CA THR A 83 -6.57 1.93 4.51
C THR A 83 -5.80 1.25 3.37
N LEU A 84 -6.32 0.14 2.83
CA LEU A 84 -5.67 -0.57 1.73
C LEU A 84 -5.72 0.24 0.42
N VAL A 85 -6.82 0.94 0.13
CA VAL A 85 -6.94 1.84 -1.02
C VAL A 85 -5.89 2.94 -0.97
N ASP A 86 -5.72 3.58 0.20
CA ASP A 86 -4.73 4.65 0.40
C ASP A 86 -3.30 4.12 0.31
N ALA A 87 -3.01 2.98 0.94
CA ALA A 87 -1.69 2.35 0.87
C ALA A 87 -1.31 1.96 -0.56
N CYS A 88 -2.23 1.36 -1.32
CA CYS A 88 -1.98 0.99 -2.71
C CYS A 88 -1.74 2.22 -3.60
N ALA A 89 -2.51 3.30 -3.39
CA ALA A 89 -2.26 4.56 -4.08
C ALA A 89 -0.87 5.11 -3.78
N HIS A 90 -0.49 5.14 -2.49
CA HIS A 90 0.81 5.62 -2.06
C HIS A 90 1.97 4.81 -2.65
N ILE A 91 1.88 3.48 -2.65
CA ILE A 91 2.87 2.59 -3.27
C ILE A 91 2.98 2.87 -4.77
N SER A 92 1.86 2.90 -5.49
CA SER A 92 1.88 3.14 -6.94
C SER A 92 2.52 4.49 -7.28
N ASN A 93 2.12 5.55 -6.60
CA ASN A 93 2.66 6.90 -6.82
C ASN A 93 4.15 6.99 -6.47
N HIS A 94 4.57 6.35 -5.37
CA HIS A 94 5.97 6.37 -4.95
C HIS A 94 6.87 5.67 -5.97
N LEU A 95 6.45 4.51 -6.47
CA LEU A 95 7.23 3.76 -7.45
C LEU A 95 7.28 4.47 -8.81
N ASP A 96 6.17 5.07 -9.26
CA ASP A 96 6.16 5.90 -10.48
C ASP A 96 7.13 7.09 -10.36
N TYR A 97 7.18 7.73 -9.19
CA TYR A 97 8.15 8.80 -8.90
C TYR A 97 9.60 8.28 -8.92
N THR A 98 9.89 7.16 -8.26
CA THR A 98 11.24 6.57 -8.23
C THR A 98 11.74 6.30 -9.64
N LYS A 99 10.90 5.72 -10.51
CA LYS A 99 11.24 5.48 -11.92
C LYS A 99 11.54 6.75 -12.69
N ALA A 100 10.67 7.75 -12.56
CA ALA A 100 10.84 9.02 -13.25
C ALA A 100 12.13 9.73 -12.83
N SER A 101 12.45 9.69 -11.53
CA SER A 101 13.71 10.23 -11.00
C SER A 101 14.92 9.48 -11.55
N LYS A 102 14.91 8.15 -11.57
CA LYS A 102 16.03 7.34 -12.08
C LYS A 102 16.28 7.60 -13.55
N LYS A 103 15.23 7.64 -14.38
CA LYS A 103 15.35 7.99 -15.79
C LYS A 103 15.99 9.36 -16.00
N LYS A 104 15.60 10.37 -15.21
CA LYS A 104 16.16 11.72 -15.28
C LYS A 104 17.65 11.75 -14.90
N ASP A 105 18.03 10.99 -13.88
CA ASP A 105 19.43 10.87 -13.47
C ASP A 105 20.28 10.21 -14.57
N ASP A 106 19.77 9.14 -15.19
CA ASP A 106 20.45 8.44 -16.30
C ASP A 106 20.62 9.35 -17.53
N GLU A 107 19.60 10.15 -17.87
CA GLU A 107 19.67 11.15 -18.94
C GLU A 107 20.74 12.22 -18.66
N TRP A 108 20.83 12.69 -17.41
CA TRP A 108 21.84 13.67 -16.99
C TRP A 108 23.25 13.10 -17.04
N VAL A 109 23.47 11.88 -16.52
CA VAL A 109 24.77 11.19 -16.60
C VAL A 109 25.16 10.94 -18.06
N GLY A 110 24.23 10.45 -18.88
CA GLY A 110 24.47 10.20 -20.30
C GLY A 110 24.86 11.47 -21.05
N ALA A 111 24.21 12.60 -20.76
CA ALA A 111 24.57 13.89 -21.34
C ALA A 111 25.96 14.36 -20.91
N GLN A 112 26.34 14.13 -19.65
CA GLN A 112 27.66 14.52 -19.13
C GLN A 112 28.79 13.65 -19.71
N VAL A 113 28.57 12.35 -19.86
CA VAL A 113 29.55 11.40 -20.44
C VAL A 113 29.66 11.56 -21.95
N GLY A 114 28.57 11.83 -22.67
CA GLY A 114 28.58 12.04 -24.12
C GLY A 114 29.14 13.40 -24.57
N ALA A 115 29.32 14.34 -23.64
CA ALA A 115 29.94 15.65 -23.88
C ALA A 115 31.47 15.66 -23.63
N MET A 116 32.06 14.52 -23.25
CA MET A 116 33.50 14.29 -23.14
C MET A 116 34.04 13.58 -24.39
#